data_AF-J3LRB0-F1
#
_entry.id   AF-J3LRB0-F1
#
_cell.length_a   1.000
_cell.length_b   1.000
_cell.length_c   1.000
_cell.angle_alpha   90.00
_cell.angle_beta   90.00
_cell.angle_gamma   90.00
#
_symmetry.space_group_name_H-M   'P 1'
#
loop_
_entity.id
_entity.type
_entity.pdbx_description
1 polymer ?
#
loop_
_entity_poly.entity_id
_entity_poly.type
_entity_poly.pdbx_seq_one_letter_code
_entity_poly.pdbx_strand_id
1 'polypeptide(L)'
;MTFCSRYLEGFETKHNQPTRNDDSDESVACSDDECTPYLFPHVGKPLSKPRSYIIRGMTKMQAHRYVLFNYPDINSYLRTHADEIRRTYRQGRVTPKIIERIQNEKFHE
;
A
#
# COMPACT_ATOMS: atom_id res chain seq x y z
N MET A 1 9.70 3.00 -47.26
CA MET A 1 9.33 4.33 -47.80
C MET A 1 8.38 5.02 -46.81
N THR A 2 8.89 5.84 -45.89
CA THR A 2 8.11 6.53 -44.83
C THR A 2 8.49 8.02 -44.70
N PHE A 3 9.18 8.57 -45.70
CA PHE A 3 9.74 9.93 -45.63
C PHE A 3 8.64 11.01 -45.73
N CYS A 4 7.69 10.87 -46.65
CA CYS A 4 6.66 11.89 -46.89
C CYS A 4 5.52 11.87 -45.85
N SER A 5 5.28 10.75 -45.17
CA SER A 5 4.16 10.64 -44.23
C SER A 5 4.33 11.46 -42.95
N ARG A 6 5.55 11.91 -42.62
CA ARG A 6 5.80 12.76 -41.44
C ARG A 6 5.43 14.22 -41.63
N TYR A 7 5.30 14.66 -42.90
CA TYR A 7 5.10 16.07 -43.26
C TYR A 7 3.69 16.34 -43.80
N LEU A 8 2.79 15.34 -43.77
CA LEU A 8 1.39 15.56 -44.08
C LEU A 8 0.71 16.27 -42.90
N GLU A 9 0.58 17.57 -43.04
CA GLU A 9 -0.13 18.43 -42.09
C GLU A 9 -1.64 18.13 -42.15
N GLY A 10 -2.29 18.02 -40.98
CA GLY A 10 -3.72 17.74 -40.87
C GLY A 10 -4.13 16.25 -40.84
N PHE A 11 -3.20 15.30 -40.95
CA PHE A 11 -3.49 13.87 -40.83
C PHE A 11 -2.69 13.22 -39.71
N GLU A 12 -3.37 12.50 -38.80
CA GLU A 12 -2.69 11.71 -37.80
C GLU A 12 -2.04 10.45 -38.41
N THR A 13 -0.77 10.26 -38.12
CA THR A 13 0.06 9.12 -38.50
C THR A 13 0.77 8.59 -37.26
N LYS A 14 1.22 7.33 -37.29
CA LYS A 14 2.00 6.74 -36.19
C LYS A 14 3.25 7.56 -35.78
N HIS A 15 3.73 8.46 -36.64
CA HIS A 15 4.95 9.24 -36.39
C HIS A 15 4.68 10.65 -35.84
N ASN A 16 3.44 11.16 -35.95
CA ASN A 16 3.06 12.49 -35.44
C ASN A 16 2.05 12.42 -34.28
N GLN A 17 1.50 11.24 -33.99
CA GLN A 17 0.70 11.03 -32.79
C GLN A 17 1.58 11.24 -31.54
N PRO A 18 1.09 11.98 -30.54
CA PRO A 18 1.77 12.10 -29.24
C PRO A 18 2.06 10.71 -28.69
N THR A 19 3.21 10.55 -28.03
CA THR A 19 3.52 9.30 -27.32
C THR A 19 2.41 9.03 -26.31
N ARG A 20 1.90 7.79 -26.32
CA ARG A 20 0.90 7.34 -25.33
C ARG A 20 1.44 7.29 -23.90
N ASN A 21 2.76 7.39 -23.74
CA ASN A 21 3.37 7.49 -22.44
C ASN A 21 3.22 8.92 -21.95
N ASP A 22 2.63 9.04 -20.76
CA ASP A 22 2.68 10.24 -19.96
C ASP A 22 4.12 10.39 -19.43
N ASP A 23 5.01 10.86 -20.30
CA ASP A 23 6.39 11.21 -19.97
C ASP A 23 6.46 12.62 -19.34
N SER A 24 5.31 13.21 -18.99
CA SER A 24 5.31 14.48 -18.28
C SER A 24 5.92 14.27 -16.90
N ASP A 25 7.03 14.96 -16.66
CA ASP A 25 7.68 14.99 -15.36
C ASP A 25 6.97 15.99 -14.44
N GLU A 26 5.63 15.96 -14.43
CA GLU A 26 4.88 16.44 -13.28
C GLU A 26 5.10 15.44 -12.15
N SER A 27 6.30 15.52 -11.58
CA SER A 27 6.46 15.38 -10.15
C SER A 27 5.63 16.49 -9.50
N VAL A 28 4.30 16.32 -9.52
CA VAL A 28 3.47 16.87 -8.46
C VAL A 28 3.92 16.09 -7.23
N ALA A 29 5.03 16.54 -6.66
CA ALA A 29 5.28 16.37 -5.26
C ALA A 29 3.95 16.76 -4.63
N CYS A 30 3.24 15.77 -4.07
CA CYS A 30 2.19 16.05 -3.12
C CYS A 30 2.81 17.10 -2.22
N SER A 31 2.29 18.33 -2.29
CA SER A 31 2.73 19.42 -1.46
C SER A 31 2.75 18.85 -0.05
N ASP A 32 3.95 18.83 0.52
CA ASP A 32 4.32 18.25 1.80
C ASP A 32 3.66 19.04 2.93
N ASP A 33 2.33 19.04 2.93
CA ASP A 33 1.50 19.72 3.89
C ASP A 33 0.71 18.64 4.63
N GLU A 34 1.12 18.45 5.89
CA GLU A 34 0.60 17.51 6.88
C GLU A 34 1.06 16.05 6.78
N CYS A 35 2.33 15.82 7.11
CA CYS A 35 2.84 14.83 8.08
C CYS A 35 1.92 13.66 8.52
N THR A 36 1.34 12.89 7.60
CA THR A 36 0.96 11.50 7.89
C THR A 36 2.08 10.61 7.36
N PRO A 37 2.91 9.99 8.22
CA PRO A 37 3.88 9.01 7.74
C PRO A 37 3.12 7.88 7.07
N TYR A 38 3.26 7.76 5.76
CA TYR A 38 2.72 6.63 5.02
C TYR A 38 3.33 5.35 5.61
N LEU A 39 2.49 4.43 6.07
CA LEU A 39 2.93 3.14 6.63
C LEU A 39 3.77 2.33 5.63
N PHE A 40 3.58 2.56 4.33
CA PHE A 40 4.27 1.88 3.25
C PHE A 40 4.76 2.89 2.22
N PRO A 41 5.93 2.66 1.60
CA PRO A 41 6.41 3.50 0.52
C PRO A 41 5.45 3.43 -0.68
N HIS A 42 5.23 4.57 -1.33
CA HIS A 42 4.53 4.61 -2.61
C HIS A 42 5.38 3.94 -3.69
N VAL A 43 4.83 2.93 -4.36
CA VAL A 43 5.47 2.26 -5.48
C VAL A 43 4.80 2.73 -6.77
N GLY A 44 5.60 3.38 -7.64
CA GLY A 44 5.15 3.87 -8.95
C GLY A 44 4.52 5.26 -8.92
N LYS A 45 4.11 5.75 -10.11
CA LYS A 45 3.42 7.02 -10.30
C LYS A 45 1.90 6.78 -10.35
N PRO A 46 1.09 7.39 -9.47
CA PRO A 46 -0.36 7.24 -9.53
C PRO A 46 -0.90 7.91 -10.81
N LEU A 47 -1.70 7.18 -11.60
CA LEU A 47 -2.32 7.70 -12.84
C LEU A 47 -3.55 8.59 -12.57
N SER A 48 -3.96 8.75 -11.31
CA SER A 48 -5.19 9.44 -10.95
C SER A 48 -5.06 10.15 -9.60
N LYS A 49 -5.93 11.13 -9.37
CA LYS A 49 -5.98 11.88 -8.11
C LYS A 49 -6.31 10.95 -6.92
N PRO A 50 -5.66 11.12 -5.76
CA PRO A 50 -5.94 10.31 -4.58
C PRO A 50 -7.41 10.47 -4.16
N ARG A 51 -8.03 9.38 -3.73
CA ARG A 51 -9.41 9.36 -3.21
C ARG A 51 -9.48 8.55 -1.93
N SER A 52 -10.14 9.08 -0.92
CA SER A 52 -10.42 8.36 0.31
C SER A 52 -11.44 7.24 0.06
N TYR A 53 -11.17 6.05 0.60
CA TYR A 53 -12.07 4.91 0.54
C TYR A 53 -12.28 4.32 1.95
N ILE A 54 -13.53 4.02 2.30
CA ILE A 54 -13.85 3.37 3.58
C ILE A 54 -13.70 1.86 3.42
N ILE A 55 -12.70 1.29 4.09
CA ILE A 55 -12.45 -0.15 4.08
C ILE A 55 -13.45 -0.85 5.03
N ARG A 56 -14.15 -1.89 4.54
CA ARG A 56 -15.19 -2.62 5.30
C ARG A 56 -15.02 -4.14 5.21
N GLY A 57 -15.61 -4.86 6.17
CA GLY A 57 -15.72 -6.32 6.18
C GLY A 57 -14.38 -7.04 5.97
N MET A 58 -14.35 -7.96 5.01
CA MET A 58 -13.16 -8.77 4.69
C MET A 58 -11.94 -7.91 4.30
N THR A 59 -12.14 -6.82 3.57
CA THR A 59 -11.04 -5.96 3.14
C THR A 59 -10.37 -5.28 4.34
N LYS A 60 -11.14 -4.97 5.40
CA LYS A 60 -10.59 -4.41 6.64
C LYS A 60 -9.68 -5.44 7.31
N MET A 61 -10.14 -6.69 7.45
CA MET A 61 -9.33 -7.77 8.01
C MET A 61 -8.06 -8.04 7.19
N GLN A 62 -8.15 -8.02 5.86
CA GLN A 62 -7.00 -8.18 4.97
C GLN A 62 -5.98 -7.06 5.13
N ALA A 63 -6.42 -5.80 5.19
CA ALA A 63 -5.55 -4.65 5.39
C ALA A 63 -4.82 -4.73 6.75
N HIS A 64 -5.54 -5.06 7.82
CA HIS A 64 -4.93 -5.29 9.14
C HIS A 64 -3.89 -6.41 9.10
N ARG A 65 -4.22 -7.56 8.51
CA ARG A 65 -3.28 -8.68 8.40
C ARG A 65 -2.03 -8.28 7.60
N TYR A 66 -2.18 -7.52 6.53
CA TYR A 66 -1.05 -7.03 5.74
C TYR A 66 -0.09 -6.20 6.59
N VAL A 67 -0.60 -5.27 7.41
CA VAL A 67 0.21 -4.47 8.33
C VAL A 67 0.97 -5.37 9.31
N LEU A 68 0.31 -6.36 9.90
CA LEU A 68 0.91 -7.26 10.89
C LEU A 68 2.12 -8.05 10.35
N PHE A 69 2.11 -8.40 9.05
CA PHE A 69 3.21 -9.15 8.42
C PHE A 69 4.25 -8.29 7.70
N ASN A 70 3.90 -7.08 7.25
CA ASN A 70 4.74 -6.29 6.35
C ASN A 70 5.26 -4.99 6.97
N TYR A 71 4.78 -4.59 8.15
CA TYR A 71 5.19 -3.34 8.79
C TYR A 71 6.06 -3.60 10.04
N PRO A 72 7.39 -3.39 9.97
CA PRO A 72 8.32 -3.82 11.02
C PRO A 72 8.15 -3.07 12.35
N ASP A 73 7.67 -1.83 12.33
CA ASP A 73 7.52 -1.03 13.56
C ASP A 73 6.42 -1.56 14.50
N ILE A 74 5.54 -2.42 13.98
CA ILE A 74 4.49 -3.06 14.79
C ILE A 74 5.03 -4.18 15.69
N ASN A 75 6.26 -4.64 15.47
CA ASN A 75 6.85 -5.74 16.22
C ASN A 75 6.96 -5.45 17.73
N SER A 76 7.15 -4.19 18.12
CA SER A 76 7.18 -3.79 19.53
C SER A 76 5.83 -4.06 20.21
N TYR A 77 4.74 -3.65 19.57
CA TYR A 77 3.37 -3.91 20.01
C TYR A 77 3.04 -5.41 20.04
N LEU A 78 3.46 -6.17 19.02
CA LEU A 78 3.28 -7.62 19.00
C LEU A 78 3.98 -8.31 20.19
N ARG A 79 5.19 -7.86 20.56
CA ARG A 79 5.90 -8.40 21.72
C ARG A 79 5.16 -8.11 23.03
N THR A 80 4.73 -6.87 23.24
CA THR A 80 3.95 -6.49 24.43
C THR A 80 2.67 -7.31 24.55
N HIS A 81 1.90 -7.43 23.47
CA HIS A 81 0.67 -8.23 23.47
C HIS A 81 0.94 -9.73 23.66
N ALA A 82 2.05 -10.26 23.10
CA ALA A 82 2.45 -11.64 23.36
C ALA A 82 2.75 -11.88 24.85
N ASP A 83 3.38 -10.93 25.52
CA ASP A 83 3.65 -11.00 26.96
C ASP A 83 2.38 -10.88 27.79
N GLU A 84 1.41 -10.05 27.37
CA GLU A 84 0.07 -10.02 27.97
C GLU A 84 -0.63 -11.37 27.84
N ILE A 85 -0.65 -11.97 26.65
CA ILE A 85 -1.21 -13.31 26.43
C ILE A 85 -0.54 -14.31 27.38
N ARG A 86 0.79 -14.34 27.46
CA ARG A 86 1.52 -15.24 28.38
C ARG A 86 1.13 -15.02 29.83
N ARG A 87 0.86 -13.78 30.25
CA ARG A 87 0.42 -13.45 31.61
C ARG A 87 -1.02 -13.88 31.89
N THR A 88 -1.90 -13.82 30.89
CA THR A 88 -3.31 -14.20 31.06
C THR A 88 -3.48 -15.72 31.12
N TYR A 89 -2.72 -16.46 30.31
CA TYR A 89 -2.82 -17.91 30.20
C TYR A 89 -1.80 -18.67 31.07
N ARG A 90 -1.33 -18.07 32.18
CA ARG A 90 -0.27 -18.59 33.10
C ARG A 90 -0.42 -20.05 33.54
N GLN A 91 -1.61 -20.64 33.44
CA GLN A 91 -1.90 -22.02 33.85
C GLN A 91 -1.75 -23.07 32.73
N GLY A 92 -1.55 -22.65 31.47
CA GLY A 92 -1.34 -23.54 30.32
C GLY A 92 -0.04 -23.24 29.57
N ARG A 93 0.54 -24.25 28.91
CA ARG A 93 1.67 -24.02 27.98
C ARG A 93 1.19 -23.23 26.76
N VAL A 94 1.39 -21.92 26.79
CA VAL A 94 1.16 -21.06 25.63
C VAL A 94 2.29 -21.28 24.63
N THR A 95 1.98 -21.97 23.53
CA THR A 95 2.94 -22.15 22.43
C THR A 95 2.99 -20.90 21.54
N PRO A 96 4.10 -20.64 20.85
CA PRO A 96 4.19 -19.51 19.90
C PRO A 96 3.05 -19.50 18.87
N LYS A 97 2.64 -20.69 18.40
CA LYS A 97 1.53 -20.85 17.44
C LYS A 97 0.18 -20.37 17.99
N ILE A 98 -0.05 -20.53 19.30
CA ILE A 98 -1.27 -20.03 19.95
C ILE A 98 -1.22 -18.50 20.05
N ILE A 99 -0.06 -17.93 20.40
CA ILE A 99 0.13 -16.47 20.47
C ILE A 99 -0.15 -15.85 19.10
N GLU A 100 0.46 -16.40 18.05
CA GLU A 100 0.27 -15.94 16.68
C GLU A 100 -1.20 -16.02 16.25
N ARG A 101 -1.90 -17.12 16.58
CA ARG A 101 -3.33 -17.26 16.30
C ARG A 101 -4.14 -16.16 16.96
N ILE A 102 -3.93 -15.94 18.27
CA ILE A 102 -4.65 -14.93 19.04
C ILE A 102 -4.35 -13.53 18.50
N GLN A 103 -3.10 -13.25 18.14
CA GLN A 103 -2.72 -11.97 17.52
C GLN A 103 -3.46 -11.75 16.20
N ASN A 104 -3.48 -12.73 15.30
CA ASN A 104 -4.22 -12.62 14.04
C ASN A 104 -5.73 -12.46 14.24
N GLU A 105 -6.31 -13.13 15.24
CA GLU A 105 -7.74 -13.04 15.58
C GLU A 105 -8.12 -11.72 16.22
N LYS A 106 -7.28 -11.13 17.09
CA LYS A 106 -7.63 -9.92 17.86
C LYS A 106 -7.17 -8.61 17.23
N PHE A 107 -6.26 -8.65 16.27
CA PHE A 107 -5.64 -7.42 15.76
C PHE A 107 -6.59 -6.46 15.02
N HIS A 108 -7.79 -6.92 14.63
CA HIS A 108 -8.77 -6.11 13.91
C HIS A 108 -9.92 -5.57 14.79
N GLU A 109 -9.92 -5.93 16.08
CA GLU A 109 -10.83 -5.41 17.13
C GLU A 109 -10.24 -4.15 17.78
#